data_AF-A0A9E2VN85-F1
#
_entry.id   AF-A0A9E2VN85-F1
#
_cell.length_a   1.000
_cell.length_b   1.000
_cell.length_c   1.000
_cell.angle_alpha   90.00
_cell.angle_beta   90.00
_cell.angle_gamma   90.00
#
_symmetry.space_group_name_H-M   'P 1'
#
loop_
_entity.id
_entity.type
_entity.pdbx_description
1 polymer ?
#
loop_
_entity_poly.entity_id
_entity_poly.type
_entity_poly.pdbx_seq_one_letter_code
_entity_poly.pdbx_strand_id
1 'polypeptide(L)'
;MATQCWKIWLTGVGLLLLTFYILDSRNFRRAPREVRTRETAYEHWRFQGLHNLSFLALVLGAVLVNHPPYLREALMFAAALGSYVTTRRAVHEANDFNFQPIKEVAILFAGIFATMMPALDWLQVNASQFGHPTAGLFFWGSGALSSVLDNAPTYLSFLSSEIGAFVPADAASAILAYLNHHNSGLAALPVAAPHVDQIRHAIVGLRLVRPGRAGDDLTLDQIQMGLLLGNPVYARCLRAISIGSVFFGANTYIGNGPNFMVKAIADQQKAKSPTFLGYIIRFSIPFMLPMLLVVWLLFFYR
;
A
#
# COMPACT_ATOMS: atom_id res chain seq x y z
N MET A 1 -8.66 -6.53 6.35
CA MET A 1 -8.61 -5.74 5.10
C MET A 1 -8.15 -6.52 3.87
N ALA A 2 -7.01 -7.25 3.91
CA ALA A 2 -6.51 -8.01 2.76
C ALA A 2 -7.57 -8.96 2.12
N THR A 3 -8.43 -9.55 2.96
CA THR A 3 -9.54 -10.43 2.55
C THR A 3 -10.66 -9.73 1.78
N GLN A 4 -10.72 -8.40 1.76
CA GLN A 4 -11.76 -7.64 1.06
C GLN A 4 -11.28 -6.99 -0.24
N CYS A 5 -9.96 -6.84 -0.42
CA CYS A 5 -9.36 -6.19 -1.60
C CYS A 5 -8.91 -7.20 -2.67
N TRP A 6 -8.79 -8.49 -2.35
CA TRP A 6 -8.19 -9.48 -3.25
C TRP A 6 -8.84 -9.56 -4.64
N LYS A 7 -10.17 -9.39 -4.73
CA LYS A 7 -10.87 -9.39 -6.04
C LYS A 7 -10.42 -8.23 -6.91
N ILE A 8 -10.34 -7.03 -6.32
CA ILE A 8 -9.92 -5.80 -6.99
C ILE A 8 -8.45 -5.91 -7.40
N TRP A 9 -7.62 -6.40 -6.47
CA TRP A 9 -6.21 -6.66 -6.68
C TRP A 9 -5.99 -7.64 -7.85
N LEU A 10 -6.67 -8.78 -7.83
CA LEU A 10 -6.58 -9.82 -8.85
C LEU A 10 -7.02 -9.29 -10.22
N THR A 11 -8.10 -8.50 -10.29
CA THR A 11 -8.54 -7.87 -11.53
C THR A 11 -7.48 -6.91 -12.07
N GLY A 12 -6.94 -6.01 -11.24
CA GLY A 12 -5.92 -5.05 -11.67
C GLY A 12 -4.63 -5.71 -12.13
N VAL A 13 -4.10 -6.64 -11.33
CA VAL A 13 -2.89 -7.41 -11.68
C VAL A 13 -3.14 -8.29 -12.90
N GLY A 14 -4.29 -8.95 -13.00
CA GLY A 14 -4.65 -9.78 -14.15
C GLY A 14 -4.73 -8.98 -15.46
N LEU A 15 -5.33 -7.78 -15.43
CA LEU A 15 -5.38 -6.88 -16.58
C LEU A 15 -3.97 -6.40 -16.99
N LEU A 16 -3.13 -6.08 -16.02
CA LEU A 16 -1.77 -5.62 -16.25
C LEU A 16 -0.89 -6.74 -16.83
N LEU A 17 -0.97 -7.96 -16.27
CA LEU A 17 -0.29 -9.14 -16.80
C LEU A 17 -0.77 -9.49 -18.21
N LEU A 18 -2.08 -9.42 -18.47
CA LEU A 18 -2.64 -9.63 -19.80
C LEU A 18 -2.11 -8.58 -20.79
N THR A 19 -2.02 -7.32 -20.37
CA THR A 19 -1.47 -6.23 -21.19
C THR A 19 0.00 -6.49 -21.53
N PHE A 20 0.82 -6.83 -20.54
CA PHE A 20 2.22 -7.21 -20.77
C PHE A 20 2.34 -8.42 -21.69
N TYR A 21 1.57 -9.48 -21.44
CA TYR A 21 1.59 -10.68 -22.27
C TYR A 21 1.26 -10.37 -23.74
N ILE A 22 0.25 -9.53 -24.00
CA ILE A 22 -0.13 -9.13 -25.35
C ILE A 22 0.99 -8.29 -26.00
N LEU A 23 1.57 -7.35 -25.27
CA LEU A 23 2.65 -6.48 -25.76
C LEU A 23 3.90 -7.28 -26.07
N ASP A 24 4.36 -8.11 -25.15
CA ASP A 24 5.55 -8.93 -25.30
C ASP A 24 5.37 -9.93 -26.43
N SER A 25 4.20 -10.57 -26.52
CA SER A 25 3.88 -11.47 -27.64
C SER A 25 3.89 -10.76 -29.00
N ARG A 26 3.38 -9.52 -29.06
CA ARG A 26 3.40 -8.72 -30.30
C ARG A 26 4.80 -8.26 -30.66
N ASN A 27 5.57 -7.79 -29.69
CA ASN A 27 6.95 -7.35 -29.88
C ASN A 27 7.83 -8.51 -30.32
N PHE A 28 7.71 -9.68 -29.67
CA PHE A 28 8.44 -10.89 -30.04
C PHE A 28 8.13 -11.36 -31.46
N ARG A 29 6.85 -11.32 -31.88
CA ARG A 29 6.45 -11.69 -33.26
C ARG A 29 6.96 -10.71 -34.31
N ARG A 30 7.02 -9.42 -33.98
CA ARG A 30 7.53 -8.35 -34.86
C ARG A 30 9.06 -8.29 -34.90
N ALA A 31 9.74 -8.81 -33.88
CA ALA A 31 11.19 -8.78 -33.79
C ALA A 31 11.83 -9.57 -34.96
N PRO A 32 12.92 -9.06 -35.56
CA PRO A 32 13.71 -9.77 -36.56
C PRO A 32 14.13 -11.16 -36.08
N ARG A 33 14.31 -12.10 -37.02
CA ARG A 33 14.68 -13.49 -36.70
C ARG A 33 15.93 -13.58 -35.82
N GLU A 34 16.93 -12.72 -36.03
CA GLU A 34 18.17 -12.66 -35.23
C GLU A 34 17.94 -12.26 -33.76
N VAL A 35 17.06 -11.30 -33.49
CA VAL A 35 16.70 -10.92 -32.12
C VAL A 35 15.93 -12.06 -31.47
N ARG A 36 15.03 -12.69 -32.21
CA ARG A 36 14.25 -13.84 -31.73
C ARG A 36 15.14 -15.01 -31.34
N THR A 37 16.12 -15.36 -32.18
CA THR A 37 17.07 -16.44 -31.88
C THR A 37 18.03 -16.10 -30.76
N ARG A 38 18.38 -14.83 -30.54
CA ARG A 38 19.14 -14.38 -29.35
C ARG A 38 18.32 -14.49 -28.07
N GLU A 39 17.09 -13.98 -28.07
CA GLU A 39 16.17 -14.03 -26.91
C GLU A 39 15.73 -15.47 -26.57
N THR A 40 15.65 -16.37 -27.57
CA THR A 40 15.42 -17.79 -27.36
C THR A 40 16.70 -18.62 -27.29
N ALA A 41 17.88 -18.00 -27.35
CA ALA A 41 19.12 -18.72 -27.14
C ALA A 41 19.12 -19.24 -25.69
N TYR A 42 19.57 -20.47 -25.49
CA TYR A 42 19.66 -21.08 -24.17
C TYR A 42 20.64 -20.31 -23.28
N GLU A 43 20.15 -19.29 -22.59
CA GLU A 43 20.87 -18.70 -21.47
C GLU A 43 20.88 -19.73 -20.34
N HIS A 44 22.08 -20.08 -19.88
CA HIS A 44 22.24 -20.94 -18.73
C HIS A 44 21.99 -20.10 -17.48
N TRP A 45 20.75 -20.15 -16.97
CA TRP A 45 20.36 -19.47 -15.74
C TRP A 45 21.22 -19.98 -14.57
N ARG A 46 22.11 -19.13 -14.05
CA ARG A 46 22.87 -19.39 -12.82
C ARG A 46 22.45 -18.38 -11.77
N PHE A 47 21.60 -18.83 -10.85
CA PHE A 47 21.24 -18.06 -9.66
C PHE A 47 22.32 -18.22 -8.60
N GLN A 48 23.16 -17.20 -8.43
CA GLN A 48 24.11 -17.13 -7.32
C GLN A 48 23.46 -16.39 -6.14
N GLY A 49 23.55 -16.95 -4.94
CA GLY A 49 22.95 -16.33 -3.74
C GLY A 49 21.50 -16.76 -3.45
N LEU A 50 21.07 -17.94 -3.91
CA LEU A 50 19.73 -18.50 -3.61
C LEU A 50 19.41 -18.54 -2.11
N HIS A 51 20.43 -18.64 -1.25
CA HIS A 51 20.27 -18.58 0.19
C HIS A 51 19.64 -17.25 0.67
N ASN A 52 19.80 -16.15 -0.06
CA ASN A 52 19.14 -14.88 0.29
C ASN A 52 17.61 -14.97 0.16
N LEU A 53 17.07 -15.93 -0.60
CA LEU A 53 15.63 -16.19 -0.63
C LEU A 53 15.11 -16.72 0.71
N SER A 54 15.91 -17.46 1.50
CA SER A 54 15.49 -17.87 2.83
C SER A 54 15.43 -16.70 3.80
N PHE A 55 16.36 -15.73 3.69
CA PHE A 55 16.27 -14.49 4.47
C PHE A 55 15.07 -13.65 4.04
N LEU A 56 14.76 -13.58 2.74
CA LEU A 56 13.55 -12.90 2.26
C LEU A 56 12.28 -13.56 2.79
N ALA A 57 12.19 -14.90 2.73
CA ALA A 57 11.07 -15.64 3.30
C ALA A 57 10.93 -15.42 4.81
N LEU A 58 12.05 -15.35 5.54
CA LEU A 58 12.08 -15.01 6.96
C LEU A 58 11.53 -13.60 7.21
N VAL A 59 11.93 -12.60 6.42
CA VAL A 59 11.38 -11.24 6.52
C VAL A 59 9.87 -11.24 6.27
N LEU A 60 9.40 -11.92 5.21
CA LEU A 60 7.98 -12.02 4.90
C LEU A 60 7.17 -12.71 6.01
N GLY A 61 7.73 -13.77 6.61
CA GLY A 61 7.12 -14.45 7.76
C GLY A 61 7.14 -13.59 9.02
N ALA A 62 8.24 -12.87 9.28
CA ALA A 62 8.39 -11.99 10.44
C ALA A 62 7.35 -10.86 10.43
N VAL A 63 7.00 -10.32 9.26
CA VAL A 63 5.94 -9.30 9.11
C VAL A 63 4.60 -9.75 9.70
N LEU A 64 4.31 -11.06 9.74
CA LEU A 64 3.08 -11.61 10.29
C LEU A 64 3.15 -11.84 11.81
N VAL A 65 4.34 -11.75 12.42
CA VAL A 65 4.56 -11.94 13.86
C VAL A 65 4.29 -10.60 14.56
N ASN A 66 3.23 -10.55 15.38
CA ASN A 66 2.86 -9.34 16.12
C ASN A 66 3.14 -9.43 17.64
N HIS A 67 3.55 -10.61 18.13
CA HIS A 67 3.85 -10.85 19.54
C HIS A 67 5.04 -11.78 19.70
N PRO A 68 5.91 -11.57 20.71
CA PRO A 68 6.01 -10.40 21.62
C PRO A 68 6.39 -9.09 20.89
N PRO A 69 6.21 -7.91 21.53
CA PRO A 69 6.61 -6.63 20.93
C PRO A 69 8.11 -6.62 20.61
N TYR A 70 8.49 -5.90 19.56
CA TYR A 70 9.86 -5.79 19.03
C TYR A 70 10.45 -7.05 18.38
N LEU A 71 9.80 -8.21 18.48
CA LEU A 71 10.32 -9.45 17.88
C LEU A 71 10.35 -9.37 16.36
N ARG A 72 9.32 -8.79 15.74
CA ARG A 72 9.26 -8.60 14.28
C ARG A 72 10.44 -7.78 13.78
N GLU A 73 10.67 -6.63 14.41
CA GLU A 73 11.75 -5.71 14.06
C GLU A 73 13.11 -6.39 14.26
N ALA A 74 13.29 -7.11 15.37
CA ALA A 74 14.51 -7.87 15.65
C ALA A 74 14.76 -8.97 14.59
N LEU A 75 13.72 -9.73 14.21
CA LEU A 75 13.83 -10.76 13.18
C LEU A 75 14.16 -10.18 11.80
N MET A 76 13.51 -9.07 11.43
CA MET A 76 13.79 -8.39 10.16
C MET A 76 15.21 -7.84 10.12
N PHE A 77 15.68 -7.23 11.22
CA PHE A 77 17.03 -6.71 11.32
C PHE A 77 18.08 -7.84 11.29
N ALA A 78 17.84 -8.93 12.03
CA ALA A 78 18.70 -10.11 12.03
C ALA A 78 18.76 -10.76 10.64
N ALA A 79 17.64 -10.84 9.92
CA ALA A 79 17.59 -11.36 8.57
C ALA A 79 18.37 -10.47 7.58
N ALA A 80 18.24 -9.14 7.69
CA ALA A 80 18.97 -8.19 6.86
C ALA A 80 20.49 -8.26 7.12
N LEU A 81 20.90 -8.30 8.40
CA LEU A 81 22.31 -8.41 8.80
C LEU A 81 22.89 -9.76 8.40
N GLY A 82 22.14 -10.84 8.62
CA GLY A 82 22.50 -12.19 8.22
C GLY A 82 22.71 -12.30 6.72
N SER A 83 21.79 -11.75 5.92
CA SER A 83 21.92 -11.69 4.45
C SER A 83 23.16 -10.92 4.01
N TYR A 84 23.44 -9.76 4.61
CA TYR A 84 24.61 -8.95 4.28
C TYR A 84 25.94 -9.66 4.60
N VAL A 85 26.04 -10.30 5.77
CA VAL A 85 27.28 -10.96 6.20
C VAL A 85 27.51 -12.29 5.46
N THR A 86 26.46 -13.04 5.16
CA THR A 86 26.58 -14.34 4.47
C THR A 86 26.80 -14.21 2.96
N THR A 87 26.42 -13.08 2.37
CA THR A 87 26.62 -12.84 0.94
C THR A 87 28.10 -12.59 0.63
N ARG A 88 28.62 -13.26 -0.40
CA ARG A 88 30.03 -13.13 -0.80
C ARG A 88 30.31 -11.72 -1.36
N ARG A 89 31.48 -11.14 -1.03
CA ARG A 89 31.92 -9.83 -1.54
C ARG A 89 31.89 -9.72 -3.06
N ALA A 90 32.28 -10.78 -3.78
CA ALA A 90 32.22 -10.82 -5.24
C ALA A 90 30.80 -10.60 -5.81
N VAL A 91 29.74 -11.01 -5.07
CA VAL A 91 28.35 -10.77 -5.46
C VAL A 91 27.95 -9.32 -5.20
N HIS A 92 28.50 -8.68 -4.17
CA HIS A 92 28.26 -7.26 -3.91
C HIS A 92 28.96 -6.36 -4.94
N GLU A 93 30.21 -6.68 -5.28
CA GLU A 93 30.97 -5.97 -6.31
C GLU A 93 30.36 -6.15 -7.70
N ALA A 94 29.91 -7.36 -8.06
CA ALA A 94 29.23 -7.60 -9.34
C ALA A 94 27.87 -6.87 -9.48
N ASN A 95 27.26 -6.46 -8.37
CA ASN A 95 26.01 -5.71 -8.35
C ASN A 95 26.21 -4.21 -8.05
N ASP A 96 27.45 -3.71 -8.02
CA ASP A 96 27.79 -2.34 -7.62
C ASP A 96 27.09 -1.90 -6.33
N PHE A 97 26.97 -2.82 -5.36
CA PHE A 97 26.16 -2.60 -4.17
C PHE A 97 26.71 -1.43 -3.34
N ASN A 98 25.90 -0.39 -3.17
CA ASN A 98 26.23 0.79 -2.38
C ASN A 98 25.07 1.15 -1.44
N PHE A 99 25.40 1.73 -0.28
CA PHE A 99 24.39 2.19 0.68
C PHE A 99 23.85 3.60 0.36
N GLN A 100 24.40 4.27 -0.64
CA GLN A 100 24.07 5.65 -0.96
C GLN A 100 22.58 5.82 -1.33
N PRO A 101 21.98 5.02 -2.25
CA PRO A 101 20.55 5.09 -2.56
C PRO A 101 19.67 4.81 -1.34
N ILE A 102 20.07 3.85 -0.50
CA ILE A 102 19.30 3.50 0.71
C ILE A 102 19.29 4.68 1.69
N LYS A 103 20.44 5.34 1.90
CA LYS A 103 20.54 6.53 2.77
C LYS A 103 19.71 7.69 2.23
N GLU A 104 19.78 7.96 0.93
CA GLU A 104 18.99 9.01 0.28
C GLU A 104 17.49 8.78 0.47
N VAL A 105 17.03 7.56 0.20
CA VAL A 105 15.64 7.16 0.39
C VAL A 105 15.23 7.27 1.86
N ALA A 106 16.05 6.81 2.80
CA ALA A 106 15.75 6.90 4.24
C ALA A 106 15.61 8.34 4.74
N ILE A 107 16.50 9.25 4.31
CA ILE A 107 16.44 10.67 4.66
C ILE A 107 15.18 11.31 4.05
N LEU A 108 14.85 10.99 2.79
CA LEU A 108 13.65 11.47 2.13
C LEU A 108 12.39 11.05 2.90
N PHE A 109 12.26 9.77 3.27
CA PHE A 109 11.12 9.28 4.04
C PHE A 109 11.05 9.93 5.43
N ALA A 110 12.18 10.07 6.14
CA ALA A 110 12.20 10.74 7.44
C ALA A 110 11.70 12.19 7.34
N GLY A 111 12.13 12.94 6.32
CA GLY A 111 11.66 14.30 6.06
C GLY A 111 10.16 14.37 5.72
N ILE A 112 9.67 13.47 4.86
CA ILE A 112 8.25 13.40 4.50
C ILE A 112 7.40 13.08 5.73
N PHE A 113 7.73 12.04 6.50
CA PHE A 113 6.93 11.67 7.67
C PHE A 113 6.97 12.75 8.76
N ALA A 114 8.12 13.37 9.01
CA ALA A 114 8.23 14.44 10.01
C ALA A 114 7.36 15.65 9.68
N THR A 115 7.31 16.05 8.41
CA THR A 115 6.51 17.21 7.96
C THR A 115 5.05 16.86 7.73
N MET A 116 4.75 15.59 7.44
CA MET A 116 3.39 15.13 7.18
C MET A 116 2.56 14.98 8.46
N MET A 117 3.12 14.53 9.59
CA MET A 117 2.32 14.30 10.82
C MET A 117 1.47 15.51 11.24
N PRO A 118 2.01 16.74 11.38
CA PRO A 118 1.19 17.91 11.72
C PRO A 118 0.11 18.23 10.66
N ALA A 119 0.42 17.97 9.39
CA ALA A 119 -0.54 18.17 8.30
C ALA A 119 -1.67 17.13 8.34
N LEU A 120 -1.39 15.88 8.72
CA LEU A 120 -2.41 14.84 8.92
C LEU A 120 -3.34 15.18 10.08
N ASP A 121 -2.79 15.63 11.20
CA ASP A 121 -3.58 16.04 12.36
C ASP A 121 -4.51 17.19 12.00
N TRP A 122 -3.99 18.21 11.30
CA TRP A 122 -4.80 19.31 10.81
C TRP A 122 -5.87 18.85 9.83
N LEU A 123 -5.52 17.97 8.90
CA LEU A 123 -6.45 17.44 7.90
C LEU A 123 -7.58 16.64 8.57
N GLN A 124 -7.28 15.79 9.55
CA GLN A 124 -8.27 14.99 10.25
C GLN A 124 -9.29 15.85 11.00
N VAL A 125 -8.88 16.98 11.58
CA VAL A 125 -9.79 17.90 12.28
C VAL A 125 -10.66 18.70 11.31
N ASN A 126 -10.13 19.07 10.14
CA ASN A 126 -10.82 19.95 9.20
C ASN A 126 -11.52 19.20 8.05
N ALA A 127 -11.33 17.88 7.92
CA ALA A 127 -11.81 17.14 6.75
C ALA A 127 -13.34 17.13 6.60
N SER A 128 -14.07 17.28 7.71
CA SER A 128 -15.53 17.43 7.70
C SER A 128 -16.02 18.63 6.87
N GLN A 129 -15.18 19.65 6.68
CA GLN A 129 -15.49 20.84 5.87
C GLN A 129 -15.44 20.55 4.37
N PHE A 130 -14.72 19.50 3.94
CA PHE A 130 -14.58 19.15 2.51
C PHE A 130 -15.79 18.34 1.98
N GLY A 131 -16.85 18.17 2.78
CA GLY A 131 -18.09 17.51 2.40
C GLY A 131 -18.05 15.99 2.55
N HIS A 132 -18.89 15.29 1.78
CA HIS A 132 -18.96 13.82 1.79
C HIS A 132 -18.25 13.24 0.56
N PRO A 133 -16.92 12.97 0.65
CA PRO A 133 -16.15 12.45 -0.47
C PRO A 133 -16.67 11.08 -0.92
N THR A 134 -16.76 10.87 -2.22
CA THR A 134 -17.16 9.57 -2.78
C THR A 134 -15.96 8.62 -2.88
N ALA A 135 -16.22 7.31 -2.91
CA ALA A 135 -15.18 6.32 -3.14
C ALA A 135 -14.40 6.57 -4.44
N GLY A 136 -15.09 7.05 -5.50
CA GLY A 136 -14.44 7.43 -6.75
C GLY A 136 -13.45 8.60 -6.59
N LEU A 137 -13.83 9.64 -5.84
CA LEU A 137 -12.94 10.76 -5.54
C LEU A 137 -11.71 10.29 -4.76
N PHE A 138 -11.88 9.41 -3.78
CA PHE A 138 -10.78 8.85 -3.04
C PHE A 138 -9.89 7.93 -3.88
N PHE A 139 -10.45 7.12 -4.78
CA PHE A 139 -9.65 6.29 -5.69
C PHE A 139 -8.74 7.16 -6.58
N TRP A 140 -9.30 8.14 -7.27
CA TRP A 140 -8.54 9.00 -8.18
C TRP A 140 -7.65 10.00 -7.45
N GLY A 141 -8.11 10.57 -6.34
CA GLY A 141 -7.36 11.52 -5.53
C GLY A 141 -6.14 10.87 -4.86
N SER A 142 -6.36 9.76 -4.15
CA SER A 142 -5.25 9.00 -3.55
C SER A 142 -4.32 8.45 -4.63
N GLY A 143 -4.86 7.97 -5.74
CA GLY A 143 -4.06 7.48 -6.85
C GLY A 143 -3.21 8.58 -7.49
N ALA A 144 -3.79 9.72 -7.83
CA ALA A 144 -3.07 10.83 -8.44
C ALA A 144 -1.95 11.33 -7.53
N LEU A 145 -2.22 11.51 -6.22
CA LEU A 145 -1.19 11.90 -5.26
C LEU A 145 -0.10 10.82 -5.15
N SER A 146 -0.49 9.54 -5.10
CA SER A 146 0.44 8.40 -4.98
C SER A 146 1.26 8.15 -6.24
N SER A 147 0.87 8.73 -7.37
CA SER A 147 1.70 8.68 -8.57
C SER A 147 2.95 9.57 -8.44
N VAL A 148 2.92 10.59 -7.57
CA VAL A 148 4.01 11.54 -7.36
C VAL A 148 4.68 11.34 -5.99
N LEU A 149 3.88 10.97 -5.00
CA LEU A 149 4.29 10.71 -3.62
C LEU A 149 4.29 9.19 -3.36
N ASP A 150 5.07 8.71 -2.40
CA ASP A 150 5.06 7.30 -2.03
C ASP A 150 3.68 6.81 -1.54
N ASN A 151 3.41 5.51 -1.71
CA ASN A 151 2.15 4.88 -1.37
C ASN A 151 1.79 5.03 0.12
N ALA A 152 2.77 4.91 1.03
CA ALA A 152 2.51 4.96 2.47
C ALA A 152 2.02 6.34 2.96
N PRO A 153 2.75 7.45 2.72
CA PRO A 153 2.28 8.77 3.12
C PRO A 153 0.97 9.15 2.40
N THR A 154 0.78 8.74 1.14
CA THR A 154 -0.48 9.00 0.43
C THR A 154 -1.66 8.29 1.08
N TYR A 155 -1.49 7.00 1.42
CA TYR A 155 -2.52 6.22 2.11
C TYR A 155 -2.92 6.88 3.43
N LEU A 156 -1.94 7.32 4.23
CA LEU A 156 -2.20 7.97 5.52
C LEU A 156 -2.93 9.31 5.37
N SER A 157 -2.55 10.14 4.40
CA SER A 157 -3.25 11.42 4.12
C SER A 157 -4.73 11.22 3.82
N PHE A 158 -5.04 10.27 2.95
CA PHE A 158 -6.43 10.01 2.58
C PHE A 158 -7.19 9.25 3.67
N LEU A 159 -6.53 8.39 4.45
CA LEU A 159 -7.11 7.75 5.62
C LEU A 159 -7.48 8.78 6.69
N SER A 160 -6.58 9.71 7.03
CA SER A 160 -6.86 10.81 7.95
C SER A 160 -8.00 11.70 7.46
N SER A 161 -8.06 11.96 6.15
CA SER A 161 -9.18 12.67 5.52
C SER A 161 -10.50 11.90 5.65
N GLU A 162 -10.50 10.59 5.43
CA GLU A 162 -11.68 9.74 5.57
C GLU A 162 -12.18 9.69 7.02
N ILE A 163 -11.27 9.51 7.98
CA ILE A 163 -11.59 9.53 9.41
C ILE A 163 -12.22 10.89 9.77
N GLY A 164 -11.58 11.99 9.39
CA GLY A 164 -12.10 13.32 9.70
C GLY A 164 -13.42 13.67 9.02
N ALA A 165 -13.69 13.11 7.84
CA ALA A 165 -14.94 13.35 7.11
C ALA A 165 -16.12 12.49 7.61
N PHE A 166 -15.86 11.28 8.09
CA PHE A 166 -16.91 10.29 8.39
C PHE A 166 -17.01 9.85 9.84
N VAL A 167 -15.98 10.08 10.65
CA VAL A 167 -15.92 9.67 12.05
C VAL A 167 -15.81 10.91 12.94
N PRO A 168 -16.94 11.43 13.46
CA PRO A 168 -16.93 12.54 14.41
C PRO A 168 -16.10 12.17 15.66
N ALA A 169 -15.19 13.07 16.07
CA ALA A 169 -14.26 12.81 17.17
C ALA A 169 -14.96 12.64 18.53
N ASP A 170 -16.05 13.38 18.74
CA ASP A 170 -16.95 13.27 19.88
C ASP A 170 -17.66 11.91 19.91
N ALA A 171 -18.16 11.44 18.77
CA ALA A 171 -18.79 10.12 18.67
C ALA A 171 -17.78 8.99 18.96
N ALA A 172 -16.59 9.05 18.37
CA ALA A 172 -15.57 8.01 18.58
C ALA A 172 -15.12 7.91 20.04
N SER A 173 -14.93 9.04 20.72
CA SER A 173 -14.56 9.08 22.14
C SER A 173 -15.70 8.61 23.06
N ALA A 174 -16.95 9.00 22.77
CA ALA A 174 -18.12 8.50 23.50
C ALA A 174 -18.30 6.97 23.36
N ILE A 175 -18.11 6.44 22.14
CA ILE A 175 -18.17 5.00 21.86
C ILE A 175 -17.05 4.26 22.59
N LEU A 176 -15.83 4.80 22.60
CA LEU A 176 -14.69 4.23 23.32
C LEU A 176 -14.99 4.09 24.81
N ALA A 177 -15.44 5.18 25.44
CA ALA A 177 -15.80 5.21 26.86
C ALA A 177 -16.91 4.20 27.17
N TYR A 178 -17.92 4.12 26.31
CA TYR A 178 -19.02 3.17 26.46
C TYR A 178 -18.54 1.71 26.40
N LEU A 179 -17.72 1.36 25.40
CA LEU A 179 -17.27 -0.02 25.16
C LEU A 179 -16.26 -0.51 26.20
N ASN A 180 -15.36 0.35 26.68
CA ASN A 180 -14.44 -0.01 27.77
C ASN A 180 -15.19 -0.18 29.10
N HIS A 181 -16.26 0.59 29.34
CA HIS A 181 -17.05 0.49 30.57
C HIS A 181 -18.02 -0.72 30.59
N HIS A 182 -18.54 -1.14 29.44
CA HIS A 182 -19.56 -2.22 29.34
C HIS A 182 -18.99 -3.59 28.95
N ASN A 183 -17.70 -3.82 29.24
CA ASN A 183 -16.91 -5.03 29.03
C ASN A 183 -17.65 -6.16 28.26
N SER A 184 -17.50 -6.13 26.93
CA SER A 184 -17.70 -7.26 26.00
C SER A 184 -19.05 -8.01 25.99
N GLY A 185 -20.14 -7.42 26.50
CA GLY A 185 -21.51 -7.90 26.29
C GLY A 185 -22.08 -7.49 24.93
N LEU A 186 -21.58 -8.10 23.85
CA LEU A 186 -21.98 -7.93 22.44
C LEU A 186 -23.48 -8.15 22.11
N ALA A 187 -24.34 -8.33 23.11
CA ALA A 187 -25.70 -8.86 23.00
C ALA A 187 -26.81 -7.91 23.50
N ALA A 188 -26.50 -6.80 24.18
CA ALA A 188 -27.53 -5.89 24.69
C ALA A 188 -27.11 -4.42 24.56
N LEU A 189 -27.25 -3.86 23.36
CA LEU A 189 -27.25 -2.40 23.20
C LEU A 189 -28.61 -1.87 23.71
N PRO A 190 -28.64 -0.93 24.67
CA PRO A 190 -29.87 -0.22 24.98
C PRO A 190 -30.36 0.46 23.70
N VAL A 191 -31.61 0.21 23.30
CA VAL A 191 -32.24 0.78 22.10
C VAL A 191 -32.26 2.33 22.12
N ALA A 192 -31.97 2.94 23.27
CA ALA A 192 -32.00 4.38 23.52
C ALA A 192 -30.62 5.04 23.76
N ALA A 193 -29.49 4.36 23.50
CA ALA A 193 -28.18 5.02 23.64
C ALA A 193 -27.96 6.07 22.51
N PRO A 194 -27.34 7.23 22.78
CA PRO A 194 -26.91 8.11 21.70
C PRO A 194 -25.94 7.34 20.78
N HIS A 195 -26.04 7.54 19.46
CA HIS A 195 -25.19 6.90 18.44
C HIS A 195 -25.33 5.36 18.30
N VAL A 196 -26.49 4.74 18.62
CA VAL A 196 -26.70 3.27 18.53
C VAL A 196 -26.17 2.66 17.21
N ASP A 197 -26.47 3.28 16.07
CA ASP A 197 -26.06 2.76 14.76
C ASP A 197 -24.54 2.79 14.57
N GLN A 198 -23.89 3.88 15.01
CA GLN A 198 -22.43 3.98 14.97
C GLN A 198 -21.78 2.99 15.94
N ILE A 199 -22.35 2.77 17.13
CA ILE A 199 -21.89 1.74 18.06
C ILE A 199 -21.99 0.36 17.41
N ARG A 200 -23.12 0.05 16.76
CA ARG A 200 -23.31 -1.22 16.03
C ARG A 200 -22.26 -1.39 14.93
N HIS A 201 -22.02 -0.36 14.12
CA HIS A 201 -20.98 -0.40 13.10
C HIS A 201 -19.59 -0.58 13.70
N ALA A 202 -19.22 0.20 14.72
CA ALA A 202 -17.94 0.09 15.41
C ALA A 202 -17.68 -1.33 15.88
N ILE A 203 -18.67 -1.94 16.52
CA ILE A 203 -18.62 -3.33 17.00
C ILE A 203 -18.42 -4.33 15.86
N VAL A 204 -19.19 -4.20 14.76
CA VAL A 204 -19.08 -5.08 13.59
C VAL A 204 -17.68 -4.97 12.98
N GLY A 205 -17.16 -3.75 12.83
CA GLY A 205 -15.82 -3.52 12.29
C GLY A 205 -14.70 -3.98 13.22
N LEU A 206 -14.82 -3.76 14.53
CA LEU A 206 -13.84 -4.22 15.53
C LEU A 206 -13.67 -5.74 15.50
N ARG A 207 -14.74 -6.51 15.27
CA ARG A 207 -14.66 -7.97 15.08
C ARG A 207 -13.80 -8.37 13.88
N LEU A 208 -13.74 -7.53 12.84
CA LEU A 208 -12.88 -7.76 11.67
C LEU A 208 -11.41 -7.43 11.92
N VAL A 209 -11.13 -6.50 12.83
CA VAL A 209 -9.77 -6.08 13.20
C VAL A 209 -9.17 -6.99 14.28
N ARG A 210 -10.00 -7.44 15.23
CA ARG A 210 -9.56 -8.22 16.39
C ARG A 210 -10.48 -9.44 16.62
N PRO A 211 -10.30 -10.53 15.87
CA PRO A 211 -11.01 -11.78 16.14
C PRO A 211 -10.47 -12.40 17.44
N GLY A 212 -11.18 -12.22 18.56
CA GLY A 212 -11.04 -13.09 19.73
C GLY A 212 -10.25 -12.59 20.95
N ARG A 213 -10.08 -11.28 21.17
CA ARG A 213 -9.53 -10.77 22.45
C ARG A 213 -10.48 -9.78 23.11
N ALA A 214 -11.25 -10.30 24.07
CA ALA A 214 -12.27 -9.57 24.82
C ALA A 214 -11.75 -8.97 26.15
N GLY A 215 -10.47 -8.57 26.24
CA GLY A 215 -9.87 -8.24 27.54
C GLY A 215 -8.77 -7.16 27.60
N ASP A 216 -8.36 -6.54 26.49
CA ASP A 216 -7.52 -5.33 26.59
C ASP A 216 -8.38 -4.11 26.28
N ASP A 217 -8.11 -3.01 26.98
CA ASP A 217 -8.74 -1.71 26.71
C ASP A 217 -8.63 -1.35 25.23
N LEU A 218 -9.75 -0.93 24.65
CA LEU A 218 -9.78 -0.44 23.29
C LEU A 218 -9.06 0.90 23.22
N THR A 219 -8.46 1.21 22.08
CA THR A 219 -7.89 2.54 21.79
C THR A 219 -8.80 3.34 20.86
N LEU A 220 -8.63 4.66 20.82
CA LEU A 220 -9.41 5.53 19.94
C LEU A 220 -9.25 5.13 18.46
N ASP A 221 -8.02 4.83 18.03
CA ASP A 221 -7.71 4.39 16.67
C ASP A 221 -8.46 3.09 16.31
N GLN A 222 -8.58 2.15 17.26
CA GLN A 222 -9.31 0.92 17.04
C GLN A 222 -10.81 1.19 16.84
N ILE A 223 -11.41 2.12 17.59
CA ILE A 223 -12.80 2.53 17.41
C ILE A 223 -13.00 3.21 16.06
N GLN A 224 -12.11 4.13 15.68
CA GLN A 224 -12.17 4.81 14.38
C GLN A 224 -12.10 3.80 13.23
N MET A 225 -11.16 2.85 13.28
CA MET A 225 -11.07 1.77 12.29
C MET A 225 -12.30 0.86 12.30
N GLY A 226 -12.84 0.56 13.49
CA GLY A 226 -14.08 -0.19 13.65
C GLY A 226 -15.27 0.50 12.97
N LEU A 227 -15.40 1.82 13.14
CA LEU A 227 -16.46 2.62 12.52
C LEU A 227 -16.34 2.63 11.00
N LEU A 228 -15.13 2.84 10.47
CA LEU A 228 -14.89 2.81 9.03
C LEU A 228 -15.20 1.42 8.42
N LEU A 229 -14.73 0.36 9.06
CA LEU A 229 -14.94 -1.00 8.56
C LEU A 229 -16.36 -1.53 8.74
N GLY A 230 -17.06 -1.05 9.78
CA GLY A 230 -18.41 -1.45 10.12
C GLY A 230 -19.47 -0.86 9.20
N ASN A 231 -19.24 0.35 8.68
CA ASN A 231 -20.14 0.99 7.73
C ASN A 231 -19.73 0.62 6.30
N PRO A 232 -20.64 0.05 5.47
CA PRO A 232 -20.30 -0.42 4.13
C PRO A 232 -19.88 0.70 3.17
N VAL A 233 -20.35 1.93 3.40
CA VAL A 233 -19.98 3.11 2.59
C VAL A 233 -18.55 3.54 2.93
N TYR A 234 -18.22 3.69 4.21
CA TYR A 234 -16.87 4.05 4.66
C TYR A 234 -15.88 2.94 4.28
N ALA A 235 -16.22 1.68 4.52
CA ALA A 235 -15.39 0.55 4.09
C ALA A 235 -15.17 0.50 2.56
N ARG A 236 -16.05 1.09 1.75
CA ARG A 236 -15.83 1.25 0.29
C ARG A 236 -14.83 2.36 0.00
N CYS A 237 -14.94 3.50 0.66
CA CYS A 237 -13.99 4.61 0.58
C CYS A 237 -12.58 4.18 1.00
N LEU A 238 -12.45 3.50 2.14
CA LEU A 238 -11.19 2.95 2.62
C LEU A 238 -10.54 1.97 1.63
N ARG A 239 -11.34 1.10 1.00
CA ARG A 239 -10.86 0.22 -0.08
C ARG A 239 -10.41 1.01 -1.30
N ALA A 240 -11.11 2.08 -1.65
CA ALA A 240 -10.72 2.95 -2.76
C ALA A 240 -9.37 3.62 -2.50
N ILE A 241 -9.13 4.09 -1.28
CA ILE A 241 -7.84 4.65 -0.84
C ILE A 241 -6.75 3.59 -0.93
N SER A 242 -6.96 2.40 -0.34
CA SER A 242 -5.98 1.31 -0.39
C SER A 242 -5.59 0.92 -1.81
N ILE A 243 -6.56 0.77 -2.72
CA ILE A 243 -6.29 0.36 -4.10
C ILE A 243 -5.68 1.52 -4.90
N GLY A 244 -6.20 2.74 -4.74
CA GLY A 244 -5.69 3.94 -5.42
C GLY A 244 -4.22 4.18 -5.09
N SER A 245 -3.86 4.20 -3.81
CA SER A 245 -2.47 4.35 -3.35
C SER A 245 -1.54 3.26 -3.90
N VAL A 246 -1.99 2.01 -4.02
CA VAL A 246 -1.11 0.94 -4.51
C VAL A 246 -0.97 0.95 -6.03
N PHE A 247 -2.09 1.04 -6.76
CA PHE A 247 -2.09 0.86 -8.20
C PHE A 247 -1.48 2.03 -8.97
N PHE A 248 -1.54 3.25 -8.44
CA PHE A 248 -0.99 4.43 -9.12
C PHE A 248 0.50 4.65 -8.85
N GLY A 249 1.09 4.00 -7.85
CA GLY A 249 2.51 4.16 -7.52
C GLY A 249 3.47 3.84 -8.68
N ALA A 250 3.04 3.03 -9.65
CA ALA A 250 3.81 2.70 -10.85
C ALA A 250 3.70 3.72 -12.00
N ASN A 251 2.86 4.76 -11.86
CA ASN A 251 2.59 5.72 -12.92
C ASN A 251 3.74 6.71 -13.17
N THR A 252 4.67 6.88 -12.22
CA THR A 252 5.86 7.72 -12.43
C THR A 252 7.11 7.10 -11.79
N TYR A 253 8.28 7.66 -12.10
CA TYR A 253 9.55 7.27 -11.49
C TYR A 253 9.68 7.65 -10.01
N ILE A 254 8.90 8.63 -9.55
CA ILE A 254 9.00 9.16 -8.18
C ILE A 254 7.90 8.54 -7.29
N GLY A 255 6.89 7.91 -7.88
CA GLY A 255 5.73 7.36 -7.16
C GLY A 255 6.07 6.29 -6.11
N ASN A 256 7.25 5.66 -6.15
CA ASN A 256 7.75 4.86 -5.03
C ASN A 256 9.28 4.72 -5.03
N GLY A 257 9.82 4.35 -3.87
CA GLY A 257 11.26 4.13 -3.68
C GLY A 257 11.90 3.14 -4.69
N PRO A 258 11.31 1.95 -4.94
CA PRO A 258 11.83 1.01 -5.92
C PRO A 258 11.94 1.57 -7.35
N ASN A 259 10.93 2.29 -7.84
CA ASN A 259 10.93 2.90 -9.17
C ASN A 259 12.05 3.94 -9.30
N PHE A 260 12.22 4.75 -8.25
CA PHE A 260 13.29 5.74 -8.19
C PHE A 260 14.67 5.07 -8.22
N MET A 261 14.83 3.98 -7.47
CA MET A 261 16.08 3.21 -7.43
C MET A 261 16.40 2.58 -8.79
N VAL A 262 15.43 1.98 -9.47
CA VAL A 262 15.62 1.41 -10.82
C VAL A 262 16.03 2.50 -11.82
N LYS A 263 15.41 3.69 -11.74
CA LYS A 263 15.78 4.83 -12.58
C LYS A 263 17.21 5.31 -12.31
N ALA A 264 17.60 5.42 -11.04
CA ALA A 264 18.96 5.81 -10.66
C ALA A 264 20.01 4.82 -11.18
N ILE A 265 19.75 3.51 -11.07
CA ILE A 265 20.65 2.45 -11.59
C ILE A 265 20.75 2.54 -13.12
N ALA A 266 19.63 2.69 -13.83
CA ALA A 266 19.63 2.82 -15.29
C ALA A 266 20.45 4.03 -15.75
N ASP A 267 20.35 5.16 -15.04
CA ASP A 267 21.10 6.38 -15.35
C ASP A 267 22.60 6.21 -15.04
N GLN A 268 22.97 5.54 -13.95
CA GLN A 268 24.36 5.18 -13.64
C GLN A 268 24.98 4.27 -14.70
N GLN A 269 24.22 3.27 -15.19
CA GLN A 269 24.65 2.35 -16.24
C GLN A 269 24.61 2.97 -17.65
N LYS A 270 24.20 4.24 -17.79
CA LYS A 270 23.99 4.92 -19.07
C LYS A 270 23.03 4.15 -20.00
N ALA A 271 22.11 3.39 -19.42
CA ALA A 271 21.08 2.68 -20.15
C ALA A 271 20.07 3.68 -20.71
N LYS A 272 19.57 3.44 -21.92
CA LYS A 272 18.55 4.31 -22.55
C LYS A 272 17.22 4.16 -21.81
N SER A 273 16.96 5.02 -20.84
CA SER A 273 15.67 5.13 -20.16
C SER A 273 14.90 6.37 -20.65
N PRO A 274 13.56 6.33 -20.71
CA PRO A 274 12.79 7.50 -21.10
C PRO A 274 12.90 8.62 -20.05
N THR A 275 12.68 9.85 -20.49
CA THR A 275 12.57 11.01 -19.59
C THR A 275 11.33 10.88 -18.70
N PHE A 276 11.26 11.64 -17.61
CA PHE A 276 10.13 11.60 -16.67
C PHE A 276 8.77 11.72 -17.39
N LEU A 277 8.60 12.78 -18.18
CA LEU A 277 7.36 13.00 -18.93
C LEU A 277 7.20 11.99 -20.09
N GLY A 278 8.31 11.56 -20.69
CA GLY A 278 8.32 10.52 -21.72
C GLY A 278 7.78 9.19 -21.20
N TYR A 279 8.08 8.81 -19.96
CA TYR A 279 7.55 7.61 -19.31
C TYR A 279 6.04 7.70 -19.14
N ILE A 280 5.54 8.83 -18.63
CA ILE A 280 4.11 9.05 -18.39
C ILE A 280 3.32 8.97 -19.71
N ILE A 281 3.74 9.71 -20.73
CA ILE A 281 3.00 9.81 -21.99
C ILE A 281 3.08 8.51 -22.79
N ARG A 282 4.25 7.86 -22.83
CA ARG A 282 4.47 6.70 -23.70
C ARG A 282 4.06 5.37 -23.05
N PHE A 283 4.12 5.27 -21.73
CA PHE A 283 3.89 4.01 -21.02
C PHE A 283 2.76 4.10 -20.00
N SER A 284 2.79 5.05 -19.05
CA SER A 284 1.78 5.10 -17.99
C SER A 284 0.37 5.37 -18.53
N ILE A 285 0.18 6.40 -19.35
CA ILE A 285 -1.15 6.73 -19.89
C ILE A 285 -1.69 5.60 -20.78
N PRO A 286 -0.95 5.05 -21.76
CA PRO A 286 -1.51 4.04 -22.65
C PRO A 286 -1.77 2.68 -21.99
N PHE A 287 -1.00 2.30 -20.97
CA PHE A 287 -1.07 0.96 -20.38
C PHE A 287 -1.69 0.93 -18.98
N MET A 288 -1.37 1.89 -18.12
CA MET A 288 -1.92 1.93 -16.77
C MET A 288 -3.33 2.51 -16.75
N LEU A 289 -3.58 3.62 -17.46
CA LEU A 289 -4.88 4.32 -17.40
C LEU A 289 -6.07 3.41 -17.77
N PRO A 290 -6.01 2.55 -18.82
CA PRO A 290 -7.12 1.63 -19.11
C PRO A 290 -7.39 0.64 -17.98
N MET A 291 -6.35 0.09 -17.36
CA MET A 291 -6.48 -0.81 -16.21
C MET A 291 -7.13 -0.09 -15.02
N LEU A 292 -6.67 1.13 -14.71
CA LEU A 292 -7.20 1.96 -13.63
C LEU A 292 -8.66 2.35 -13.86
N LEU A 293 -9.03 2.69 -15.10
CA LEU A 293 -10.41 2.99 -15.49
C LEU A 293 -11.32 1.78 -15.33
N VAL A 294 -10.89 0.58 -15.76
CA VAL A 294 -11.68 -0.64 -15.59
C VAL A 294 -11.89 -0.97 -14.12
N VAL A 295 -10.86 -0.85 -13.29
CA VAL A 295 -10.95 -1.05 -11.84
C VAL A 295 -11.93 -0.05 -11.22
N TRP A 296 -11.82 1.23 -11.58
CA TRP A 296 -12.74 2.26 -11.10
C TRP A 296 -14.19 2.00 -11.51
N LEU A 297 -14.42 1.69 -12.79
CA LEU A 297 -15.77 1.40 -13.33
C LEU A 297 -16.43 0.20 -12.67
N LEU A 298 -15.67 -0.85 -12.38
CA LEU A 298 -16.21 -2.09 -11.80
C LEU A 298 -16.48 -1.98 -10.29
N PHE A 299 -15.66 -1.23 -9.56
CA PHE A 299 -15.66 -1.30 -8.09
C PHE A 299 -16.02 0.01 -7.37
N PHE A 300 -15.86 1.18 -8.01
CA PHE A 300 -15.96 2.49 -7.34
C PHE A 300 -16.81 3.53 -8.06
N TYR A 301 -17.36 3.20 -9.24
CA TYR A 301 -18.24 4.10 -10.00
C TYR A 301 -19.65 4.23 -9.42
N ARG A 302 -20.14 3.18 -8.74
CA ARG A 302 -21.44 3.14 -8.04
C ARG A 302 -21.24 3.19 -6.53
#